data_AF-A0A950WWL4-F1
#
_entry.id   AF-A0A950WWL4-F1
#
_cell.length_a   1.000
_cell.length_b   1.000
_cell.length_c   1.000
_cell.angle_alpha   90.00
_cell.angle_beta   90.00
_cell.angle_gamma   90.00
#
_symmetry.space_group_name_H-M   'P 1'
#
loop_
_entity.id
_entity.type
_entity.pdbx_description
1 polymer ?
#
loop_
_entity_poly.entity_id
_entity_poly.type
_entity_poly.pdbx_seq_one_letter_code
_entity_poly.pdbx_strand_id
1 'polypeptide(L)' 'MIDAMVTRACSRCGTTAEADDDGIPEGWSFSTDRRRVEYTCPTCVRANIRSIEGKLPEEYWEY' A
#
# COMPACT_ATOMS: atom_id res chain seq x y z
N MET A 1 -27.92 -2.74 -4.02
CA MET A 1 -26.49 -2.41 -4.09
C MET A 1 -26.10 -2.12 -2.65
N ILE A 2 -25.60 -3.10 -1.92
CA ILE A 2 -25.07 -2.87 -0.57
C ILE A 2 -23.57 -2.79 -0.78
N ASP A 3 -22.99 -1.60 -0.66
CA ASP A 3 -21.55 -1.45 -0.47
C ASP A 3 -21.21 -2.15 0.86
N ALA A 4 -20.69 -3.37 0.77
CA ALA A 4 -20.21 -4.06 1.96
C ALA A 4 -18.90 -3.40 2.40
N MET A 5 -18.76 -3.12 3.69
CA MET A 5 -17.48 -2.67 4.22
C MET A 5 -16.59 -3.87 4.54
N VAL A 6 -15.29 -3.72 4.30
CA VAL A 6 -14.27 -4.73 4.56
C VAL A 6 -13.17 -4.14 5.44
N THR A 7 -12.77 -4.92 6.44
CA THR A 7 -11.61 -4.59 7.26
C THR A 7 -10.33 -4.98 6.53
N ARG A 8 -9.43 -4.02 6.31
CA ARG A 8 -8.06 -4.26 5.83
C ARG A 8 -7.07 -4.11 6.98
N ALA A 9 -6.01 -4.91 6.96
CA ALA A 9 -4.94 -4.86 7.96
C ALA A 9 -3.61 -4.48 7.31
N CYS A 10 -2.83 -3.63 7.98
CA CYS A 10 -1.51 -3.25 7.50
C CYS A 10 -0.53 -4.42 7.64
N SER A 11 0.10 -4.82 6.54
CA SER A 11 1.09 -5.90 6.51
C SER A 11 2.35 -5.62 7.35
N ARG A 12 2.58 -4.37 7.78
CA ARG A 12 3.76 -3.95 8.54
C ARG A 12 3.52 -3.90 10.06
N CYS A 13 2.40 -3.33 10.49
CA CYS A 13 2.12 -3.07 11.91
C CYS A 13 0.81 -3.68 12.42
N GLY A 14 -0.01 -4.26 11.55
CA GLY A 14 -1.30 -4.86 11.91
C GLY A 14 -2.43 -3.85 12.18
N THR A 15 -2.19 -2.54 12.08
CA THR A 15 -3.27 -1.53 12.14
C THR A 15 -4.40 -1.92 11.18
N THR A 16 -5.65 -1.82 11.60
CA THR A 16 -6.83 -2.15 10.79
C THR A 16 -7.64 -0.90 10.45
N ALA A 17 -8.29 -0.90 9.29
CA ALA A 17 -9.26 0.13 8.92
C ALA A 17 -10.30 -0.42 7.94
N GLU A 18 -11.48 0.18 7.95
CA GLU A 18 -12.58 -0.17 7.03
C GLU A 18 -12.37 0.46 5.65
N ALA A 19 -12.86 -0.21 4.62
CA ALA A 19 -12.95 0.27 3.25
C ALA A 19 -14.22 -0.29 2.61
N ASP A 20 -14.62 0.24 1.45
CA ASP A 20 -15.60 -0.44 0.59
C ASP A 20 -15.07 -1.81 0.14
N ASP A 21 -15.94 -2.72 -0.27
CA ASP A 21 -15.63 -4.15 -0.55
C ASP A 21 -14.42 -4.34 -1.46
N ASP A 22 -14.35 -3.54 -2.52
CA ASP A 22 -13.24 -3.51 -3.50
C ASP A 22 -12.21 -2.40 -3.23
N GLY A 23 -12.39 -1.66 -2.13
CA GLY A 23 -11.64 -0.46 -1.79
C GLY A 23 -10.42 -0.66 -0.89
N ILE A 24 -9.75 0.46 -0.65
CA ILE A 24 -8.68 0.60 0.33
C ILE A 24 -9.03 1.74 1.30
N PRO A 25 -8.61 1.66 2.58
CA PRO A 25 -8.86 2.76 3.51
C PRO A 25 -8.14 4.05 3.07
N GLU A 26 -8.72 5.20 3.40
CA GLU A 26 -8.20 6.50 2.98
C GLU A 26 -6.72 6.71 3.37
N GLY A 27 -5.90 7.11 2.41
CA GLY A 27 -4.48 7.40 2.60
C GLY A 27 -3.57 6.18 2.74
N TRP A 28 -4.11 4.96 2.64
CA TRP A 28 -3.30 3.74 2.59
C TRP A 28 -2.72 3.52 1.19
N SER A 29 -1.63 2.78 1.12
CA SER A 29 -1.08 2.26 -0.13
C SER A 29 -1.24 0.75 -0.16
N PHE A 30 -1.30 0.15 -1.34
CA PHE A 30 -1.20 -1.28 -1.51
C PHE A 30 -0.17 -1.65 -2.56
N SER A 31 0.44 -2.80 -2.41
CA SER A 31 1.26 -3.45 -3.43
C SER A 31 0.63 -4.78 -3.80
N THR A 32 0.88 -5.22 -5.02
CA THR A 32 0.53 -6.56 -5.47
C THR A 32 1.81 -7.27 -5.86
N ASP A 33 2.11 -8.40 -5.22
CA ASP A 33 3.20 -9.28 -5.65
C ASP A 33 2.69 -10.71 -5.76
N ARG A 34 3.04 -11.38 -6.87
CA ARG A 34 2.91 -12.82 -7.12
C ARG A 34 1.76 -13.53 -6.39
N ARG A 35 0.54 -12.95 -6.47
CA ARG A 35 -0.77 -13.46 -5.97
C ARG A 35 -1.24 -12.96 -4.59
N ARG A 36 -0.59 -11.97 -3.97
CA ARG A 36 -1.05 -11.34 -2.73
C ARG A 36 -1.15 -9.82 -2.89
N VAL A 37 -2.21 -9.25 -2.32
CA VAL A 37 -2.32 -7.82 -2.05
C VAL A 37 -1.79 -7.55 -0.64
N GLU A 38 -0.86 -6.62 -0.51
CA GLU A 38 -0.35 -6.15 0.77
C GLU A 38 -0.77 -4.70 0.99
N TYR A 39 -1.38 -4.40 2.13
CA TYR A 39 -1.82 -3.06 2.48
C TYR A 39 -0.84 -2.41 3.46
N THR A 40 -0.53 -1.13 3.28
CA THR A 40 0.38 -0.37 4.13
C THR A 40 -0.29 0.91 4.61
N CYS A 41 -0.35 1.10 5.93
CA CYS A 41 -0.99 2.27 6.53
C CYS A 41 -0.16 3.55 6.33
N PRO A 42 -0.78 4.74 6.44
CA PRO A 42 -0.11 6.02 6.20
C PRO A 42 1.12 6.25 7.09
N THR A 43 1.12 5.69 8.31
CA THR A 43 2.25 5.77 9.24
C THR A 43 3.44 4.94 8.74
N CYS A 44 3.18 3.68 8.34
CA CYS A 44 4.23 2.79 7.85
C CYS A 44 4.77 3.22 6.48
N VAL A 45 3.94 3.78 5.60
CA VAL A 45 4.40 4.38 4.33
C VAL A 45 5.40 5.50 4.62
N ARG A 46 5.06 6.44 5.51
CA ARG A 46 5.94 7.58 5.84
C ARG A 46 7.22 7.13 6.55
N ALA A 47 7.15 6.12 7.42
CA ALA A 47 8.34 5.53 8.02
C ALA A 47 9.27 4.89 6.99
N ASN A 48 8.73 4.36 5.88
CA ASN A 48 9.47 3.63 4.85
C ASN A 48 9.86 4.49 3.63
N ILE A 49 9.57 5.80 3.61
CA ILE A 49 9.97 6.74 2.53
C ILE A 49 11.48 6.70 2.26
N ARG A 50 12.30 6.29 3.25
CA ARG A 50 13.76 6.15 3.10
C ARG A 50 14.24 4.84 2.46
N SER A 51 13.35 3.88 2.21
CA SER A 51 13.74 2.58 1.63
C SER A 51 13.61 2.51 0.10
N ILE A 52 13.04 3.55 -0.53
CA ILE A 52 12.80 3.62 -1.98
C ILE A 52 13.91 4.41 -2.70
N GLU A 53 15.06 4.60 -2.05
CA GLU A 53 16.25 5.25 -2.64
C GLU A 53 17.16 4.25 -3.40
N GLY A 54 16.59 3.13 -3.84
CA GLY A 54 17.21 2.25 -4.83
C GLY A 54 17.18 2.90 -6.20
N LYS A 55 18.17 3.78 -6.45
CA LYS A 55 18.46 4.45 -7.73
C LYS A 55 18.11 3.56 -8.92
N LEU A 56 17.12 3.94 -9.71
CA LEU A 56 17.06 3.47 -11.09
C LEU A 56 18.41 3.84 -11.73
N PRO A 57 19.08 2.92 -12.44
CA PRO A 57 20.31 3.25 -13.14
C PRO A 57 20.06 4.40 -14.11
N GLU A 58 21.09 5.21 -14.37
CA GLU A 58 21.01 6.37 -15.26
C GLU A 58 20.41 6.01 -16.65
N GLU A 59 20.65 4.76 -17.08
CA GLU A 59 20.07 4.12 -18.28
C GLU A 59 18.53 4.13 -18.36
N TYR A 60 17.81 4.34 -17.24
CA TYR A 60 16.35 4.40 -17.23
C TYR A 60 15.80 5.79 -17.63
N TRP A 61 16.64 6.83 -17.61
CA TRP A 61 16.22 8.22 -17.82
C TRP A 61 16.63 8.81 -19.19
N GLU A 62 17.32 8.05 -20.05
CA GLU A 62 17.77 8.52 -21.36
C GLU A 62 16.76 8.18 -22.49
N TYR A 63 15.85 9.10 -22.80
CA TYR A 63 15.81 9.91 -24.03
C TYR A 63 14.74 11.01 -23.96
#